data_AF-A0A8C5RJ42-F1
#
_entry.id   AF-A0A8C5RJ42-F1
#
_cell.length_a   1.000
_cell.length_b   1.000
_cell.length_c   1.000
_cell.angle_alpha   90.00
_cell.angle_beta   90.00
_cell.angle_gamma   90.00
#
_symmetry.space_group_name_H-M   'P 1'
#
loop_
_entity.id
_entity.type
_entity.pdbx_description
1 polymer ?
#
loop_
_entity_poly.entity_id
_entity_poly.type
_entity_poly.pdbx_seq_one_letter_code
_entity_poly.pdbx_strand_id
1 'polypeptide(L)'
;MGMDMQRTEYYNYEEGGLECDYFEFDDSSEIRTVYEDVKIFLGEDYEEISIPRPNVGHPADIIHDFQQGFTAYFDWVVNKCYIGELNTTIIMPLNHFWELTLNIKKGEYLPQTNMIQEERVVTEPAIDPVLFGSYIHKLCQGKETFRLGHRIARGHIHQRATEKCHHIRHFANTFVIDTAICQPL
;
A
#
# COMPACT_ATOMS: atom_id res chain seq x y z
N MET A 1 -38.30 -21.74 -10.64
CA MET A 1 -36.96 -22.06 -11.20
C MET A 1 -36.07 -20.92 -10.76
N GLY A 2 -35.25 -21.17 -9.74
CA GLY A 2 -34.49 -20.15 -9.02
C GLY A 2 -33.38 -19.57 -9.87
N MET A 3 -33.21 -18.25 -9.75
CA MET A 3 -32.13 -17.49 -10.35
C MET A 3 -30.82 -17.86 -9.65
N ASP A 4 -29.90 -18.43 -10.41
CA ASP A 4 -28.54 -18.73 -9.94
C ASP A 4 -27.70 -17.45 -10.11
N MET A 5 -27.80 -16.54 -9.13
CA MET A 5 -27.06 -15.29 -9.07
C MET A 5 -26.49 -15.12 -7.66
N GLN A 6 -25.49 -15.94 -7.32
CA GLN A 6 -24.55 -15.70 -6.22
C GLN A 6 -23.52 -16.84 -6.19
N ARG A 7 -22.51 -16.76 -7.04
CA ARG A 7 -21.21 -17.37 -6.76
C ARG A 7 -20.19 -16.24 -6.63
N THR A 8 -20.31 -15.49 -5.54
CA THR A 8 -19.18 -14.79 -4.95
C THR A 8 -18.15 -15.85 -4.60
N GLU A 9 -17.08 -15.96 -5.38
CA GLU A 9 -15.93 -16.80 -5.03
C GLU A 9 -15.20 -16.15 -3.85
N TYR A 10 -15.73 -16.44 -2.66
CA TYR A 10 -15.17 -16.06 -1.37
C TYR A 10 -13.97 -16.98 -1.10
N TYR A 11 -12.81 -16.67 -1.67
CA TYR A 11 -11.58 -17.34 -1.29
C TYR A 11 -11.05 -16.76 0.01
N ASN A 12 -11.56 -17.28 1.13
CA ASN A 12 -11.04 -16.97 2.45
C ASN A 12 -9.65 -17.63 2.63
N TYR A 13 -8.58 -16.98 2.16
CA TYR A 13 -7.20 -17.37 2.51
C TYR A 13 -6.84 -16.69 3.84
N GLU A 14 -7.47 -17.14 4.92
CA GLU A 14 -7.28 -16.57 6.27
C GLU A 14 -6.03 -17.03 7.01
N GLU A 15 -5.12 -17.80 6.40
CA GLU A 15 -3.87 -18.18 7.09
C GLU A 15 -2.63 -17.89 6.23
N GLY A 16 -1.75 -17.08 6.82
CA GLY A 16 -0.41 -16.75 6.33
C GLY A 16 -0.36 -15.42 5.58
N GLY A 17 0.10 -14.37 6.28
CA GLY A 17 0.60 -13.15 5.66
C GLY A 17 1.78 -13.44 4.72
N LEU A 18 2.13 -12.45 3.90
CA LEU A 18 3.27 -12.50 3.00
C LEU A 18 4.54 -12.08 3.76
N GLU A 19 5.60 -12.86 3.54
CA GLU A 19 6.96 -12.57 3.98
C GLU A 19 7.80 -12.37 2.73
N CYS A 20 8.41 -11.19 2.58
CA CYS A 20 9.14 -10.81 1.37
C CYS A 20 10.54 -10.30 1.73
N ASP A 21 11.55 -11.02 1.28
CA ASP A 21 12.95 -10.62 1.44
C ASP A 21 13.32 -9.62 0.34
N TYR A 22 14.03 -8.56 0.71
CA TYR A 22 14.46 -7.52 -0.21
C TYR A 22 15.85 -6.97 0.11
N PHE A 23 16.52 -6.47 -0.92
CA PHE A 23 17.80 -5.78 -0.83
C PHE A 23 17.59 -4.27 -0.69
N GLU A 24 18.23 -3.62 0.30
CA GLU A 24 18.22 -2.16 0.39
C GLU A 24 19.07 -1.52 -0.73
N PHE A 25 18.65 -0.32 -1.16
CA PHE A 25 19.31 0.41 -2.25
C PHE A 25 20.78 0.72 -1.99
N ASP A 26 21.15 1.01 -0.74
CA ASP A 26 22.46 1.55 -0.37
C ASP A 26 23.43 0.49 0.20
N ASP A 27 22.95 -0.74 0.46
CA ASP A 27 23.79 -1.85 0.90
C ASP A 27 23.23 -3.19 0.39
N SER A 28 23.74 -3.64 -0.76
CA SER A 28 23.35 -4.90 -1.39
C SER A 28 23.69 -6.16 -0.57
N SER A 29 24.32 -6.01 0.60
CA SER A 29 24.69 -7.13 1.47
C SER A 29 23.72 -7.37 2.63
N GLU A 30 22.81 -6.44 2.93
CA GLU A 30 21.81 -6.59 3.99
C GLU A 30 20.45 -6.99 3.39
N ILE A 31 20.04 -8.24 3.62
CA ILE A 31 18.69 -8.71 3.32
C ILE A 31 17.78 -8.28 4.47
N ARG A 32 16.70 -7.60 4.12
CA ARG A 32 15.61 -7.25 5.05
C ARG A 32 14.33 -7.94 4.62
N THR A 33 13.39 -8.03 5.55
CA THR A 33 12.13 -8.73 5.31
C THR A 33 10.96 -7.81 5.62
N VAL A 34 9.99 -7.76 4.71
CA VAL A 34 8.67 -7.17 4.96
C VAL A 34 7.69 -8.28 5.29
N TYR A 35 6.93 -8.09 6.36
CA TYR A 35 5.79 -8.93 6.73
C TYR A 35 4.50 -8.13 6.57
N GLU A 36 3.51 -8.69 5.88
CA GLU A 36 2.20 -8.07 5.70
C GLU A 36 1.07 -9.10 5.61
N ASP A 37 -0.09 -8.76 6.14
CA ASP A 37 -1.31 -9.55 5.95
C ASP A 37 -2.10 -8.95 4.78
N VAL A 38 -2.42 -9.77 3.79
CA VAL A 38 -3.09 -9.32 2.55
C VAL A 38 -4.44 -10.00 2.41
N LYS A 39 -5.48 -9.19 2.15
CA LYS A 39 -6.82 -9.64 1.77
C LYS A 39 -7.18 -9.07 0.41
N ILE A 40 -7.51 -9.95 -0.53
CA ILE A 40 -7.83 -9.60 -1.91
C ILE A 40 -9.31 -9.84 -2.15
N PHE A 41 -10.01 -8.82 -2.65
CA PHE A 41 -11.44 -8.85 -2.94
C PHE A 41 -11.65 -8.66 -4.44
N LEU A 42 -11.53 -9.76 -5.20
CA LEU A 42 -11.61 -9.73 -6.67
C LEU A 42 -12.96 -9.24 -7.22
N GLY A 43 -14.06 -9.52 -6.51
CA GLY A 43 -15.40 -9.11 -6.96
C GLY A 43 -15.65 -7.60 -6.79
N GLU A 44 -15.03 -7.02 -5.78
CA GLU A 44 -15.13 -5.63 -5.40
C GLU A 44 -13.95 -4.77 -5.89
N ASP A 45 -12.96 -5.39 -6.54
CA ASP A 45 -11.77 -4.78 -7.15
C ASP A 45 -10.97 -3.90 -6.16
N TYR A 46 -10.71 -4.45 -4.97
CA TYR A 46 -9.85 -3.83 -3.97
C TYR A 46 -9.05 -4.86 -3.16
N GLU A 47 -8.04 -4.37 -2.45
CA GLU A 47 -7.30 -5.14 -1.44
C GLU A 47 -7.10 -4.35 -0.15
N GLU A 48 -6.96 -5.09 0.95
CA GLU A 48 -6.56 -4.59 2.26
C GLU A 48 -5.20 -5.21 2.62
N ILE A 49 -4.23 -4.37 2.98
CA ILE A 49 -2.89 -4.79 3.40
C ILE A 49 -2.63 -4.23 4.80
N SER A 50 -2.27 -5.08 5.75
CA SER A 50 -1.88 -4.67 7.10
C SER A 50 -0.41 -4.99 7.34
N ILE A 51 0.36 -3.98 7.71
CA ILE A 51 1.81 -4.06 7.97
C ILE A 51 2.03 -3.98 9.48
N PRO A 52 2.17 -5.11 10.18
CA PRO A 52 2.36 -5.12 11.63
C PRO A 52 3.79 -4.70 12.02
N ARG A 53 4.05 -4.65 13.33
CA ARG A 53 5.43 -4.70 13.84
C ARG A 53 5.90 -6.16 13.86
N PRO A 54 7.20 -6.45 13.66
CA PRO A 54 8.33 -5.52 13.61
C PRO A 54 8.87 -5.28 12.18
N ASN A 55 8.15 -4.52 11.35
CA ASN A 55 8.71 -4.00 10.09
C ASN A 55 9.63 -2.77 10.33
N VAL A 56 10.58 -2.52 9.42
CA VAL A 56 11.49 -1.36 9.48
C VAL A 56 10.76 -0.04 9.21
N GLY A 57 9.78 -0.06 8.31
CA GLY A 57 8.88 1.07 8.06
C GLY A 57 7.87 1.26 9.20
N HIS A 58 7.10 2.33 9.10
CA HIS A 58 5.95 2.53 9.97
C HIS A 58 4.91 1.42 9.76
N PRO A 59 4.36 0.84 10.84
CA PRO A 59 3.18 0.00 10.74
C PRO A 59 2.01 0.81 10.19
N ALA A 60 1.26 0.20 9.27
CA ALA A 60 0.16 0.86 8.58
C ALA A 60 -0.86 -0.15 8.06
N ASP A 61 -2.07 0.33 7.84
CA ASP A 61 -3.06 -0.35 7.01
C ASP A 61 -3.17 0.38 5.67
N ILE A 62 -3.28 -0.36 4.58
CA ILE A 62 -3.36 0.16 3.22
C ILE A 62 -4.60 -0.41 2.54
N ILE A 63 -5.31 0.44 1.80
CA ILE A 63 -6.32 0.02 0.83
C ILE A 63 -5.89 0.49 -0.55
N HIS A 64 -5.83 -0.44 -1.50
CA HIS A 64 -5.86 -0.12 -2.92
C HIS A 64 -7.26 -0.37 -3.45
N ASP A 65 -7.96 0.70 -3.81
CA ASP A 65 -9.27 0.65 -4.45
C ASP A 65 -9.05 0.84 -5.96
N PHE A 66 -8.98 -0.27 -6.70
CA PHE A 66 -8.70 -0.26 -8.14
C PHE A 66 -9.89 0.27 -8.94
N GLN A 67 -11.11 0.04 -8.43
CA GLN A 67 -12.33 0.58 -9.02
C GLN A 67 -12.36 2.11 -8.99
N GLN A 68 -12.03 2.71 -7.85
CA GLN A 68 -12.04 4.16 -7.66
C GLN A 68 -10.72 4.83 -8.05
N GLY A 69 -9.63 4.07 -8.20
CA GLY A 69 -8.31 4.56 -8.58
C GLY A 69 -7.58 5.30 -7.45
N PHE A 70 -7.81 4.90 -6.20
CA PHE A 70 -7.19 5.53 -5.02
C PHE A 70 -6.43 4.53 -4.16
N THR A 71 -5.36 5.02 -3.53
CA THR A 71 -4.68 4.36 -2.42
C THR A 71 -4.94 5.15 -1.15
N ALA A 72 -5.28 4.46 -0.07
CA ALA A 72 -5.33 5.03 1.27
C ALA A 72 -4.33 4.35 2.20
N TYR A 73 -3.60 5.14 2.97
CA TYR A 73 -2.69 4.70 4.02
C TYR A 73 -3.22 5.19 5.36
N PHE A 74 -3.41 4.30 6.32
CA PHE A 74 -3.55 4.65 7.73
C PHE A 74 -2.23 4.34 8.45
N ASP A 75 -1.46 5.38 8.76
CA ASP A 75 -0.22 5.25 9.51
C ASP A 75 -0.53 5.18 11.01
N TRP A 76 -0.15 4.08 11.65
CA TRP A 76 -0.46 3.82 13.06
C TRP A 76 0.39 4.67 14.02
N VAL A 77 1.58 5.11 13.59
CA VAL A 77 2.52 5.89 14.41
C VAL A 77 2.06 7.34 14.51
N VAL A 78 1.73 7.96 13.38
CA VAL A 78 1.24 9.36 13.37
C VAL A 78 -0.27 9.46 13.56
N ASN A 79 -0.99 8.33 13.51
CA ASN A 79 -2.43 8.22 13.67
C ASN A 79 -3.21 9.13 12.70
N LYS A 80 -2.81 9.13 11.42
CA LYS A 80 -3.42 9.93 10.35
C LYS A 80 -3.69 9.05 9.13
N CYS A 81 -4.71 9.42 8.36
CA CYS A 81 -5.01 8.79 7.09
C CYS A 81 -4.50 9.66 5.93
N TYR A 82 -3.99 9.04 4.88
CA TYR A 82 -3.44 9.70 3.71
C TYR A 82 -4.02 9.05 2.45
N ILE A 83 -4.62 9.85 1.57
CA ILE A 83 -5.30 9.37 0.37
C ILE A 83 -4.65 9.98 -0.86
N GLY A 84 -4.17 9.15 -1.78
CA GLY A 84 -3.58 9.56 -3.04
C GLY A 84 -4.15 8.78 -4.22
N GLU A 85 -3.87 9.25 -5.44
CA GLU A 85 -4.14 8.47 -6.64
C GLU A 85 -3.33 7.17 -6.62
N LEU A 86 -3.99 6.07 -6.99
CA LEU A 86 -3.38 4.76 -7.15
C LEU A 86 -2.34 4.82 -8.26
N ASN A 87 -1.11 4.43 -7.94
CA ASN A 87 -0.04 4.37 -8.92
C ASN A 87 0.00 3.01 -9.60
N THR A 88 -0.81 2.84 -10.64
CA THR A 88 -0.93 1.58 -11.41
C THR A 88 0.34 1.17 -12.17
N THR A 89 1.37 2.02 -12.20
CA THR A 89 2.70 1.65 -12.73
C THR A 89 3.55 0.91 -11.72
N ILE A 90 3.29 1.11 -10.43
CA ILE A 90 4.00 0.48 -9.31
C ILE A 90 3.18 -0.69 -8.76
N ILE A 91 1.91 -0.43 -8.45
CA ILE A 91 1.00 -1.41 -7.87
C ILE A 91 0.55 -2.40 -8.96
N MET A 92 0.81 -3.69 -8.72
CA MET A 92 0.40 -4.75 -9.63
C MET A 92 -1.14 -4.82 -9.72
N PRO A 93 -1.73 -5.09 -10.90
CA PRO A 93 -3.17 -5.32 -10.99
C PRO A 93 -3.63 -6.48 -10.08
N LEU A 94 -4.81 -6.32 -9.46
CA LEU A 94 -5.31 -7.22 -8.42
C LEU A 94 -5.32 -8.71 -8.81
N ASN A 95 -5.75 -9.04 -10.03
CA ASN A 95 -5.73 -10.44 -10.52
C ASN A 95 -4.33 -11.03 -10.64
N HIS A 96 -3.35 -10.23 -11.07
CA HIS A 96 -1.96 -10.69 -11.18
C HIS A 96 -1.33 -10.83 -9.79
N PHE A 97 -1.65 -9.92 -8.87
CA PHE A 97 -1.15 -10.01 -7.51
C PHE A 97 -1.72 -11.24 -6.81
N TRP A 98 -3.01 -11.53 -7.00
CA TRP A 98 -3.63 -12.77 -6.58
C TRP A 98 -2.87 -14.01 -7.06
N GLU A 99 -2.62 -14.14 -8.37
CA GLU A 99 -1.86 -15.26 -8.93
C GLU A 99 -0.46 -15.36 -8.30
N LEU A 100 0.22 -14.23 -8.10
CA LEU A 100 1.52 -14.18 -7.43
C LEU A 100 1.43 -14.70 -5.98
N THR A 101 0.43 -14.29 -5.21
CA THR A 101 0.25 -14.80 -3.83
C THR A 101 0.04 -16.31 -3.79
N LEU A 102 -0.67 -16.89 -4.77
CA LEU A 102 -0.83 -18.34 -4.89
C LEU A 102 0.50 -19.03 -5.18
N ASN A 103 1.32 -18.46 -6.06
CA ASN A 103 2.63 -19.02 -6.40
C ASN A 103 3.62 -18.94 -5.23
N ILE A 104 3.56 -17.86 -4.44
CA ILE A 104 4.32 -17.72 -3.18
C ILE A 104 3.95 -18.83 -2.20
N LYS A 105 2.65 -19.01 -1.94
CA LYS A 105 2.17 -20.01 -0.96
C LYS A 105 2.49 -21.45 -1.38
N LYS A 106 2.55 -21.73 -2.69
CA LYS A 106 2.99 -23.03 -3.21
C LYS A 106 4.51 -23.25 -3.15
N GLY A 107 5.28 -22.20 -2.84
CA GLY A 107 6.74 -22.23 -2.93
C GLY A 107 7.27 -22.24 -4.38
N GLU A 108 6.41 -21.92 -5.35
CA GLU A 108 6.79 -21.81 -6.77
C GLU A 108 7.46 -20.45 -7.07
N TYR A 109 7.27 -19.47 -6.19
CA TYR A 109 7.97 -18.19 -6.20
C TYR A 109 8.48 -17.87 -4.80
N LEU A 110 9.76 -17.55 -4.67
CA LEU A 110 10.36 -17.04 -3.44
C LEU A 110 10.63 -15.54 -3.63
N PRO A 111 9.93 -14.65 -2.92
CA PRO A 111 10.13 -13.21 -3.05
C PRO A 111 11.49 -12.82 -2.48
N GLN A 112 12.49 -12.75 -3.35
CA GLN A 112 13.77 -12.07 -3.13
C GLN A 112 13.89 -10.96 -4.15
N THR A 113 13.76 -9.72 -3.71
CA THR A 113 13.52 -8.61 -4.64
C THR A 113 14.28 -7.33 -4.31
N ASN A 114 14.23 -6.38 -5.23
CA ASN A 114 14.72 -5.04 -5.01
C ASN A 114 13.66 -4.21 -4.28
N MET A 115 14.11 -3.11 -3.68
CA MET A 115 13.22 -2.05 -3.23
C MET A 115 13.06 -1.00 -4.33
N ILE A 116 11.88 -0.38 -4.42
CA ILE A 116 11.62 0.85 -5.17
C ILE A 116 11.24 1.93 -4.14
N GLN A 117 11.55 3.21 -4.38
CA GLN A 117 11.12 4.31 -3.51
C GLN A 117 10.20 5.25 -4.29
N GLU A 118 9.06 5.60 -3.69
CA GLU A 118 8.21 6.71 -4.14
C GLU A 118 8.14 7.80 -3.07
N GLU A 119 8.02 9.05 -3.49
CA GLU A 119 7.82 10.18 -2.59
C GLU A 119 6.47 10.83 -2.85
N ARG A 120 5.65 10.94 -1.80
CA ARG A 120 4.33 11.56 -1.80
C ARG A 120 4.35 12.75 -0.85
N VAL A 121 3.77 13.86 -1.28
CA VAL A 121 3.73 15.09 -0.48
C VAL A 121 2.31 15.32 0.02
N VAL A 122 2.18 15.59 1.31
CA VAL A 122 0.91 16.00 1.92
C VAL A 122 0.51 17.36 1.38
N THR A 123 -0.70 17.46 0.81
CA THR A 123 -1.22 18.71 0.24
C THR A 123 -2.22 19.38 1.17
N GLU A 124 -3.49 19.00 1.08
CA GLU A 124 -4.61 19.63 1.80
C GLU A 124 -5.36 18.58 2.62
N PRO A 125 -6.05 18.98 3.70
CA PRO A 125 -6.98 18.10 4.39
C PRO A 125 -8.04 17.57 3.42
N ALA A 126 -8.34 16.29 3.50
CA ALA A 126 -9.42 15.70 2.73
C ALA A 126 -10.77 16.19 3.28
N ILE A 127 -11.52 16.94 2.48
CA ILE A 127 -12.77 17.59 2.90
C ILE A 127 -13.82 16.54 3.30
N ASP A 128 -13.92 15.43 2.57
CA ASP A 128 -14.82 14.32 2.90
C ASP A 128 -14.26 12.98 2.40
N PRO A 129 -13.82 12.08 3.31
CA PRO A 129 -13.35 10.75 2.96
C PRO A 129 -14.38 9.89 2.22
N VAL A 130 -15.68 10.16 2.35
CA VAL A 130 -16.75 9.42 1.66
C VAL A 130 -16.60 9.51 0.14
N LEU A 131 -16.03 10.61 -0.37
CA LEU A 131 -15.81 10.83 -1.80
C LEU A 131 -14.75 9.88 -2.41
N PHE A 132 -13.99 9.15 -1.59
CA PHE A 132 -12.95 8.22 -2.05
C PHE A 132 -13.38 6.75 -2.02
N GLY A 133 -14.67 6.47 -1.83
CA GLY A 133 -15.21 5.11 -1.81
C GLY A 133 -15.43 4.55 -0.40
N SER A 134 -16.28 3.53 -0.29
CA SER A 134 -16.71 2.98 1.00
C SER A 134 -15.60 2.30 1.78
N TYR A 135 -14.66 1.65 1.08
CA TYR A 135 -13.56 0.91 1.70
C TYR A 135 -12.57 1.89 2.34
N ILE A 136 -12.16 2.91 1.60
CA ILE A 136 -11.30 3.99 2.10
C ILE A 136 -12.00 4.76 3.24
N HIS A 137 -13.29 5.06 3.10
CA HIS A 137 -14.05 5.72 4.16
C HIS A 137 -14.02 4.90 5.46
N LYS A 138 -14.24 3.58 5.37
CA LYS A 138 -14.20 2.67 6.53
C LYS A 138 -12.82 2.68 7.20
N LEU A 139 -11.73 2.68 6.43
CA LEU A 139 -10.37 2.74 6.97
C LEU A 139 -10.06 4.06 7.68
N CYS A 140 -10.42 5.18 7.04
CA CYS A 140 -10.09 6.52 7.54
C CYS A 140 -11.10 7.09 8.55
N GLN A 141 -12.19 6.37 8.86
CA GLN A 141 -13.28 6.89 9.69
C GLN A 141 -12.78 7.34 11.07
N GLY A 142 -13.12 8.57 11.45
CA GLY A 142 -12.73 9.17 12.73
C GLY A 142 -11.27 9.61 12.82
N LYS A 143 -10.53 9.60 11.71
CA LYS A 143 -9.11 9.99 11.64
C LYS A 143 -8.94 11.28 10.86
N GLU A 144 -7.94 12.07 11.25
CA GLU A 144 -7.51 13.21 10.43
C GLU A 144 -6.97 12.68 9.10
N THR A 145 -7.55 13.16 8.00
CA THR A 145 -7.30 12.61 6.66
C THR A 145 -6.74 13.69 5.75
N PHE A 146 -5.69 13.37 5.02
CA PHE A 146 -4.99 14.28 4.11
C PHE A 146 -4.90 13.73 2.69
N ARG A 147 -4.81 14.62 1.72
CA ARG A 147 -4.54 14.27 0.33
C ARG A 147 -3.04 14.17 0.09
N LEU A 148 -2.67 13.22 -0.76
CA LEU A 148 -1.30 13.03 -1.25
C LEU A 148 -1.21 13.49 -2.70
N GLY A 149 -0.22 14.34 -2.98
CA GLY A 149 0.21 14.70 -4.33
C GLY A 149 1.54 14.03 -4.68
N HIS A 150 1.84 13.99 -5.97
CA HIS A 150 3.19 13.67 -6.43
C HIS A 150 4.11 14.87 -6.18
N ARG A 151 5.37 14.62 -5.77
CA ARG A 151 6.39 15.68 -5.80
C ARG A 151 6.59 16.13 -7.24
N ILE A 152 6.15 17.34 -7.57
CA ILE A 152 6.48 17.94 -8.86
C ILE A 152 7.97 18.32 -8.82
N ALA A 153 8.79 17.71 -9.68
CA ALA A 153 10.18 18.08 -9.88
C ALA A 153 10.27 19.47 -10.55
N ARG A 154 9.91 20.55 -9.84
CA ARG A 154 10.21 21.91 -10.30
C ARG A 154 11.65 22.23 -9.92
N GLY A 155 12.44 22.65 -10.92
CA GLY A 155 13.90 22.82 -10.92
C GLY A 155 14.53 23.82 -9.94
N HIS A 156 13.99 23.94 -8.73
CA HIS A 156 14.70 24.52 -7.61
C HIS A 156 15.11 23.39 -6.68
N ILE A 157 16.40 23.32 -6.40
CA ILE A 157 16.99 22.45 -5.38
C ILE A 157 16.30 22.81 -4.05
N HIS A 158 15.18 22.14 -3.74
CA HIS A 158 14.66 22.12 -2.39
C HIS A 158 15.66 21.32 -1.58
N GLN A 159 16.29 21.99 -0.61
CA GLN A 159 17.18 21.33 0.34
C GLN A 159 16.37 20.20 0.98
N ARG A 160 16.73 18.94 0.70
CA ARG A 160 16.10 17.73 1.27
C ARG A 160 16.14 17.71 2.81
N ALA A 161 16.85 18.66 3.42
CA ALA A 161 17.22 18.68 4.83
C ALA A 161 16.14 19.21 5.78
N THR A 162 14.99 19.68 5.30
CA THR A 162 13.97 20.29 6.19
C THR A 162 12.64 19.53 6.26
N GLU A 163 12.30 18.63 5.34
CA GLU A 163 10.98 17.96 5.38
C GLU A 163 10.98 16.73 6.28
N LYS A 164 9.95 16.60 7.11
CA LYS A 164 9.75 15.40 7.95
C LYS A 164 8.95 14.38 7.16
N CYS A 165 9.62 13.32 6.71
CA CYS A 165 8.99 12.21 6.01
C CYS A 165 8.86 10.99 6.94
N HIS A 166 7.81 10.21 6.73
CA HIS A 166 7.66 8.87 7.29
C HIS A 166 7.55 7.85 6.17
N HIS A 167 8.00 6.64 6.44
CA HIS A 167 8.21 5.61 5.44
C HIS A 167 7.31 4.42 5.73
N ILE A 168 6.45 4.05 4.78
CA ILE A 168 5.63 2.84 4.84
C ILE A 168 6.17 1.90 3.75
N ARG A 169 6.46 0.65 4.12
CA ARG A 169 7.05 -0.35 3.22
C ARG A 169 6.12 -1.54 3.08
N HIS A 170 5.79 -1.92 1.84
CA HIS A 170 4.90 -3.05 1.54
C HIS A 170 5.25 -3.74 0.23
N PHE A 171 4.78 -4.96 0.03
CA PHE A 171 5.01 -5.76 -1.17
C PHE A 171 3.93 -5.48 -2.23
N ALA A 172 4.21 -4.52 -3.10
CA ALA A 172 3.23 -4.00 -4.07
C ALA A 172 3.18 -4.75 -5.41
N ASN A 173 4.23 -5.52 -5.71
CA ASN A 173 4.46 -6.13 -7.02
C ASN A 173 5.44 -7.29 -6.83
N THR A 174 6.27 -7.59 -7.82
CA THR A 174 7.46 -8.42 -7.68
C THR A 174 8.59 -7.70 -6.92
N PHE A 175 8.33 -6.57 -6.27
CA PHE A 175 9.26 -5.73 -5.49
C PHE A 175 8.60 -5.08 -4.27
N VAL A 176 9.42 -4.67 -3.29
CA VAL A 176 8.97 -3.88 -2.13
C VAL A 176 8.97 -2.41 -2.50
N ILE A 177 7.91 -1.68 -2.18
CA ILE A 177 7.85 -0.22 -2.33
C ILE A 177 8.05 0.45 -0.97
N ASP A 178 8.95 1.43 -0.92
CA ASP A 178 9.12 2.37 0.19
C ASP A 178 8.43 3.69 -0.17
N THR A 179 7.24 3.91 0.40
CA THR A 179 6.48 5.14 0.21
C THR A 179 6.86 6.14 1.30
N ALA A 180 7.62 7.17 0.91
CA ALA A 180 7.95 8.30 1.76
C ALA A 180 6.82 9.33 1.71
N ILE A 181 6.08 9.50 2.80
CA ILE A 181 5.04 10.53 2.95
C ILE A 181 5.65 11.73 3.66
N CYS A 182 5.84 12.81 2.93
CA CYS A 182 6.52 14.03 3.37
C CYS A 182 5.53 15.16 3.65
N GLN A 183 5.74 15.86 4.77
CA GLN A 183 5.01 17.08 5.11
C GLN A 183 5.87 18.31 4.82
N PRO A 184 5.36 19.30 4.05
CA PRO A 184 5.98 20.61 3.96
C PRO A 184 6.05 21.24 5.36
N LEU A 185 7.21 21.78 5.74
CA LEU A 185 7.34 22.59 6.96
C LEU A 185 6.62 23.94 6.84
#